data_AF-A0A424RYQ1-F1
#
_entry.id   AF-A0A424RYQ1-F1
#
_cell.length_a   1.000
_cell.length_b   1.000
_cell.length_c   1.000
_cell.angle_alpha   90.00
_cell.angle_beta   90.00
_cell.angle_gamma   90.00
#
_symmetry.space_group_name_H-M   'P 1'
#
loop_
_entity.id
_entity.type
_entity.pdbx_description
1 polymer ?
#
loop_
_entity_poly.entity_id
_entity_poly.type
_entity_poly.pdbx_seq_one_letter_code
_entity_poly.pdbx_strand_id
1 'polypeptide(L)'
;MNLVLIGIIIFVIVYLFLNWFARTSSKKIASTIKKILVYISLIVAAIFTIGGKFLFSLPFLFVILSGLKIKGLTALQMFQLWRLVQYLKNSGKFNMGQSSQPKGSSSVTIDEAYKLLGLKKGCSKEEVLTASKKLQQKIHPDMNRDVKTERLSQLVNEATEKIIRSDFN
;
A
#
# COMPACT_ATOMS: atom_id res chain seq x y z
N MET A 1 32.23 -35.22 28.97
CA MET A 1 32.68 -33.85 28.65
C MET A 1 33.30 -33.24 29.88
N ASN A 2 34.61 -33.00 29.88
CA ASN A 2 35.28 -32.44 31.05
C ASN A 2 34.91 -30.96 31.14
N LEU A 3 34.00 -30.61 32.06
CA LEU A 3 33.56 -29.22 32.31
C LEU A 3 34.76 -28.28 32.55
N VAL A 4 35.83 -28.80 33.17
CA VAL A 4 37.10 -28.10 33.37
C VAL A 4 37.79 -27.74 32.04
N LEU A 5 37.83 -28.66 31.07
CA LEU A 5 38.40 -28.38 29.74
C LEU A 5 37.59 -27.32 28.99
N ILE A 6 36.26 -27.40 29.06
CA ILE A 6 35.37 -26.41 28.44
C ILE A 6 35.56 -25.02 29.08
N GLY A 7 35.71 -24.95 30.40
CA GLY A 7 36.00 -23.70 31.11
C GLY A 7 37.32 -23.06 30.68
N ILE A 8 38.39 -23.85 30.56
CA ILE A 8 39.70 -23.38 30.09
C ILE A 8 39.63 -22.87 28.65
N ILE A 9 38.95 -23.61 27.76
CA ILE A 9 38.79 -23.21 26.35
C ILE A 9 38.05 -21.86 26.26
N ILE A 10 36.94 -21.70 26.98
CA ILE A 10 36.18 -20.44 27.02
C ILE A 10 37.04 -19.30 27.55
N PHE A 11 37.81 -19.54 28.62
CA PHE A 11 38.68 -18.53 29.20
C PHE A 11 39.76 -18.04 28.23
N VAL A 12 40.40 -18.96 27.49
CA VAL A 12 41.40 -18.62 26.46
C VAL A 12 40.76 -17.81 25.33
N ILE A 13 39.56 -18.18 24.88
CA ILE A 13 38.83 -17.45 23.85
C ILE A 13 38.51 -16.02 24.31
N VAL A 14 37.98 -15.87 25.52
CA VAL A 14 37.63 -14.56 26.10
C VAL A 14 38.89 -13.69 26.25
N TYR A 15 39.99 -14.28 26.72
CA TYR A 15 41.28 -13.58 26.86
C TYR A 15 41.80 -13.07 25.51
N LEU A 16 41.79 -13.91 24.48
CA LEU A 16 42.20 -13.51 23.12
C LEU A 16 41.30 -12.40 22.57
N PHE A 17 39.98 -12.50 22.81
CA PHE A 17 39.02 -11.47 22.40
C PHE A 17 39.27 -10.13 23.10
N LEU A 18 39.46 -10.13 24.43
CA LEU A 18 39.78 -8.92 25.20
C LEU A 18 41.12 -8.31 24.79
N ASN A 19 42.15 -9.12 24.56
CA ASN A 19 43.46 -8.64 24.12
C ASN A 19 43.40 -8.01 22.71
N TRP A 20 42.61 -8.60 21.80
CA TRP A 20 42.36 -8.02 20.47
C TRP A 20 41.56 -6.72 20.55
N PHE A 21 40.54 -6.69 21.41
CA PHE A 21 39.72 -5.51 21.65
C PHE A 21 40.54 -4.34 22.23
N ALA A 22 41.38 -4.61 23.23
CA ALA A 22 42.22 -3.59 23.87
C ALA A 22 43.28 -2.99 22.93
N ARG A 23 43.78 -3.76 21.96
CA ARG A 23 44.78 -3.29 20.98
C ARG A 23 44.18 -2.55 19.78
N THR A 24 42.86 -2.63 19.58
CA THR A 24 42.20 -2.01 18.43
C THR A 24 41.78 -0.58 18.77
N SER A 25 42.02 0.37 17.86
CA SER A 25 41.64 1.76 18.10
C SER A 25 40.12 1.95 18.18
N SER A 26 39.66 2.76 19.14
CA SER A 26 38.23 2.99 19.45
C SER A 26 37.41 3.40 18.23
N LYS A 27 38.03 4.12 17.27
CA LYS A 27 37.39 4.56 16.03
C LYS A 27 37.13 3.42 15.04
N LYS A 28 38.00 2.41 14.99
CA LYS A 28 37.81 1.19 14.17
C LYS A 28 36.82 0.24 14.84
N ILE A 29 36.84 0.12 16.17
CA ILE A 29 35.87 -0.67 16.93
C ILE A 29 34.45 -0.18 16.67
N ALA A 30 34.22 1.14 16.79
CA ALA A 30 32.88 1.72 16.60
C ALA A 30 32.33 1.49 15.18
N SER A 31 33.17 1.54 14.15
CA SER A 31 32.72 1.30 12.77
C SER A 31 32.48 -0.18 12.48
N THR A 32 33.31 -1.07 13.02
CA THR A 32 33.14 -2.53 12.90
C THR A 32 31.89 -3.00 13.64
N ILE A 33 31.66 -2.54 14.88
CA ILE A 33 30.44 -2.85 15.65
C ILE A 33 29.20 -2.37 14.91
N LYS A 34 29.21 -1.15 14.34
CA LYS A 34 28.09 -0.66 13.53
C LYS A 34 27.80 -1.57 12.33
N LYS A 35 28.83 -2.02 11.61
CA LYS A 35 28.65 -2.96 10.48
C LYS A 35 28.08 -4.30 10.96
N ILE A 36 28.64 -4.88 12.01
CA ILE A 36 28.17 -6.14 12.61
C ILE A 36 26.70 -6.03 13.03
N LEU A 37 26.33 -4.93 13.69
CA LEU A 37 24.96 -4.68 14.12
C LEU A 37 23.99 -4.63 12.94
N VAL A 38 24.38 -3.98 11.84
CA VAL A 38 23.57 -3.93 10.60
C VAL A 38 23.41 -5.32 9.99
N TYR A 39 24.47 -6.13 9.89
CA TYR A 39 24.37 -7.49 9.35
C TYR A 39 23.52 -8.41 10.22
N ILE A 40 23.69 -8.36 11.55
CA ILE A 40 22.84 -9.11 12.50
C ILE A 40 21.38 -8.71 12.35
N SER A 41 21.12 -7.40 12.28
CA SER A 41 19.78 -6.85 12.08
C SER A 41 19.13 -7.37 10.79
N LEU A 42 19.91 -7.44 9.70
CA LEU A 42 19.43 -7.94 8.40
C LEU A 42 19.08 -9.44 8.45
N ILE A 43 19.91 -10.25 9.10
CA ILE A 43 19.67 -11.70 9.26
C ILE A 43 18.42 -11.94 10.10
N VAL A 44 18.29 -11.24 11.23
CA VAL A 44 17.13 -11.36 12.11
C VAL A 44 15.85 -10.94 11.39
N ALA A 45 15.89 -9.84 10.64
CA ALA A 45 14.77 -9.39 9.82
C ALA A 45 14.33 -10.48 8.81
N ALA A 46 15.28 -11.11 8.10
CA ALA A 46 14.97 -12.17 7.14
C ALA A 46 14.27 -13.38 7.80
N ILE A 47 14.74 -13.78 8.98
CA ILE A 47 14.13 -14.88 9.75
C ILE A 47 12.68 -14.53 10.14
N PHE A 48 12.43 -13.31 10.64
CA PHE A 48 11.09 -12.86 11.01
C PHE A 48 10.14 -12.74 9.83
N THR A 49 10.63 -12.37 8.64
CA THR A 49 9.82 -12.31 7.42
C THR A 49 9.37 -13.68 6.95
N ILE A 50 10.24 -14.69 7.05
CA ILE A 50 9.88 -16.08 6.71
C ILE A 50 8.85 -16.63 7.71
N GLY A 51 8.97 -16.27 8.99
CA GLY A 51 8.02 -16.64 10.04
C GLY A 51 6.67 -15.93 10.00
N GLY A 52 6.35 -15.17 8.94
CA GLY A 52 5.07 -14.45 8.78
C GLY A 52 4.88 -13.26 9.72
N LYS A 53 5.88 -12.93 10.55
CA LYS A 53 5.83 -11.85 11.56
C LYS A 53 6.54 -10.60 11.06
N PHE A 54 6.06 -10.05 9.94
CA PHE A 54 6.63 -8.85 9.31
C PHE A 54 6.66 -7.61 10.22
N LEU A 55 5.72 -7.52 11.19
CA LEU A 55 5.71 -6.45 12.19
C LEU A 55 6.98 -6.45 13.06
N PHE A 56 7.60 -7.60 13.30
CA PHE A 56 8.82 -7.70 14.09
C PHE A 56 10.10 -7.39 13.29
N SER A 57 10.07 -7.35 11.95
CA SER A 57 11.24 -6.96 11.14
C SER A 57 11.39 -5.44 10.99
N LEU A 58 10.34 -4.66 11.28
CA LEU A 58 10.28 -3.21 11.16
C LEU A 58 11.32 -2.45 12.03
N PRO A 59 11.52 -2.77 13.33
CA PRO A 59 12.55 -2.15 14.16
C PRO A 59 13.97 -2.38 13.60
N PHE A 60 14.21 -3.57 13.04
CA PHE A 60 15.50 -3.95 12.44
C PHE A 60 15.77 -3.19 11.14
N LEU A 61 14.73 -2.90 10.34
CA LEU A 61 14.85 -2.01 9.18
C LEU A 61 15.26 -0.60 9.61
N PHE A 62 14.68 -0.05 10.68
CA PHE A 62 15.08 1.27 11.19
C PHE A 62 16.55 1.33 11.62
N VAL A 63 17.09 0.26 12.22
CA VAL A 63 18.51 0.16 12.57
C VAL A 63 19.40 0.18 11.31
N ILE A 64 19.00 -0.54 10.26
CA ILE A 64 19.71 -0.57 8.97
C ILE A 64 19.68 0.82 8.33
N LEU A 65 18.51 1.46 8.25
CA LEU A 65 18.34 2.82 7.73
C LEU A 65 19.20 3.85 8.48
N SER A 66 19.26 3.77 9.81
CA SER A 66 20.12 4.63 10.63
C SER A 66 21.62 4.39 10.35
N GLY A 67 22.01 3.14 10.14
CA GLY A 67 23.39 2.74 9.83
C GLY A 67 23.89 3.24 8.47
N LEU A 68 23.01 3.32 7.46
CA LEU A 68 23.39 3.72 6.10
C LEU A 68 23.64 5.23 5.93
N LYS A 69 23.42 6.07 6.96
CA LYS A 69 23.63 7.53 6.89
C LYS A 69 23.00 8.19 5.65
N ILE A 70 21.88 7.64 5.16
CA ILE A 70 21.18 8.21 4.01
C ILE A 70 20.56 9.51 4.51
N LYS A 71 21.15 10.65 4.14
CA LYS A 71 20.81 12.02 4.59
C LYS A 71 19.37 12.47 4.28
N GLY A 72 18.48 11.59 3.82
CA GLY A 72 17.12 11.91 3.39
C GLY A 72 16.02 10.95 3.84
N LEU A 73 16.34 9.92 4.65
CA LEU A 73 15.37 8.95 5.16
C LEU A 73 15.30 8.96 6.69
N THR A 74 15.37 10.16 7.28
CA THR A 74 15.17 10.31 8.72
C THR A 74 13.73 9.95 9.07
N ALA A 75 13.49 9.40 10.27
CA ALA A 75 12.14 8.98 10.71
C ALA A 75 11.08 10.09 10.52
N LEU A 76 11.46 11.35 10.70
CA LEU A 76 10.59 12.52 10.48
C LEU A 76 10.21 12.71 9.00
N GLN A 77 11.14 12.48 8.06
CA GLN A 77 10.86 12.57 6.62
C GLN A 77 9.90 11.45 6.20
N MET A 78 10.07 10.25 6.76
CA MET A 78 9.15 9.14 6.53
C MET A 78 7.75 9.41 7.09
N PHE A 79 7.65 10.08 8.24
CA PHE A 79 6.37 10.51 8.79
C PHE A 79 5.68 11.57 7.91
N GLN A 80 6.45 12.51 7.35
CA GLN A 80 5.93 13.52 6.42
C GLN A 80 5.43 12.89 5.11
N LEU A 81 6.18 11.91 4.56
CA LEU A 81 5.76 11.12 3.40
C LEU A 81 4.50 10.31 3.68
N TRP A 82 4.42 9.66 4.85
CA TRP A 82 3.22 8.92 5.26
C TRP A 82 1.99 9.84 5.34
N ARG A 83 2.15 11.05 5.89
CA ARG A 83 1.07 12.06 5.93
C ARG A 83 0.64 12.48 4.52
N LEU A 84 1.58 12.66 3.60
CA LEU A 84 1.27 13.01 2.21
C LEU A 84 0.51 11.87 1.51
N VAL A 85 0.94 10.63 1.70
CA VAL A 85 0.23 9.44 1.17
C VAL A 85 -1.18 9.36 1.74
N GLN A 86 -1.37 9.60 3.04
CA GLN A 86 -2.69 9.63 3.67
C GLN A 86 -3.57 10.75 3.11
N TYR A 87 -3.00 11.94 2.88
CA TYR A 87 -3.71 13.05 2.25
C TYR A 87 -4.12 12.72 0.80
N LEU A 88 -3.23 12.10 0.01
CA LEU A 88 -3.53 11.67 -1.36
C LEU A 88 -4.60 10.56 -1.40
N LYS A 89 -4.54 9.62 -0.46
CA LYS A 89 -5.55 8.56 -0.30
C LYS A 89 -6.91 9.13 0.06
N ASN A 90 -6.96 10.10 0.98
CA ASN A 90 -8.19 10.75 1.40
C ASN A 90 -8.70 11.79 0.38
N SER A 91 -7.85 12.26 -0.55
CA SER A 91 -8.23 13.21 -1.61
C SER A 91 -9.10 12.58 -2.71
N GLY A 92 -9.51 11.32 -2.59
CA GLY A 92 -10.51 10.67 -3.44
C GLY A 92 -10.07 10.38 -4.88
N LYS A 93 -8.96 10.96 -5.36
CA LYS A 93 -8.43 10.78 -6.72
C LYS A 93 -7.91 9.37 -7.03
N PHE A 94 -7.67 8.54 -6.01
CA PHE A 94 -7.13 7.19 -6.17
C PHE A 94 -8.14 6.06 -5.90
N ASN A 95 -9.41 6.36 -5.64
CA ASN A 95 -10.48 5.36 -5.60
C ASN A 95 -11.03 5.04 -7.01
N MET A 96 -10.13 4.95 -7.99
CA MET A 96 -10.45 4.56 -9.36
C MET A 96 -10.16 3.06 -9.50
N GLY A 97 -11.13 2.22 -9.16
CA GLY A 97 -11.02 0.78 -9.47
C GLY A 97 -11.53 -0.21 -8.43
N GLN A 98 -12.10 0.21 -7.30
CA GLN A 98 -12.78 -0.74 -6.42
C GLN A 98 -14.26 -0.85 -6.79
N SER A 99 -14.52 -1.53 -7.90
CA SER A 99 -15.82 -2.15 -8.24
C SER A 99 -16.14 -3.35 -7.34
N SER A 100 -15.70 -3.32 -6.07
CA SER A 100 -16.20 -4.26 -5.07
C SER A 100 -17.58 -3.80 -4.66
N GLN A 101 -18.56 -4.28 -5.43
CA GLN A 101 -19.98 -4.34 -5.09
C GLN A 101 -20.20 -4.31 -3.57
N PRO A 102 -20.76 -3.23 -3.00
CA PRO A 102 -21.40 -3.35 -1.71
C PRO A 102 -22.64 -4.21 -1.93
N LYS A 103 -22.59 -5.46 -1.45
CA LYS A 103 -23.79 -6.27 -1.18
C LYS A 103 -24.58 -5.55 -0.09
N GLY A 104 -25.37 -4.56 -0.50
CA GLY A 104 -26.15 -3.71 0.37
C GLY A 104 -27.11 -2.89 -0.48
N SER A 105 -28.20 -3.54 -0.88
CA SER A 105 -29.52 -3.02 -1.28
C SER A 105 -29.74 -1.49 -1.45
N SER A 106 -28.90 -0.82 -2.22
CA SER A 106 -29.21 0.46 -2.87
C SER A 106 -29.01 0.29 -4.38
N SER A 107 -29.48 -0.84 -4.91
CA SER A 107 -29.38 -1.14 -6.33
C SER A 107 -30.44 -0.32 -7.06
N VAL A 108 -30.02 0.64 -7.87
CA VAL A 108 -30.88 1.37 -8.82
C VAL A 108 -31.85 0.39 -9.45
N THR A 109 -33.14 0.45 -9.16
CA THR A 109 -34.12 -0.52 -9.69
C THR A 109 -34.14 -0.42 -11.22
N ILE A 110 -34.48 -1.50 -11.94
CA ILE A 110 -34.53 -1.46 -13.42
C ILE A 110 -35.42 -0.28 -13.88
N ASP A 111 -36.52 -0.03 -13.18
CA ASP A 111 -37.40 1.12 -13.40
C ASP A 111 -36.71 2.48 -13.23
N GLU A 112 -35.83 2.61 -12.22
CA GLU A 112 -35.05 3.81 -11.97
C GLU A 112 -33.96 3.99 -13.03
N ALA A 113 -33.34 2.91 -13.51
CA ALA A 113 -32.37 2.95 -14.60
C ALA A 113 -33.01 3.48 -15.91
N TYR A 114 -34.22 3.01 -16.24
CA TYR A 114 -34.99 3.52 -17.39
C TYR A 114 -35.37 5.01 -17.23
N LYS A 115 -35.79 5.42 -16.03
CA LYS A 115 -36.08 6.83 -15.71
C LYS A 115 -34.83 7.71 -15.80
N LEU A 116 -33.68 7.24 -15.36
CA LEU A 116 -32.39 7.96 -15.43
C LEU A 116 -31.96 8.23 -16.87
N LEU A 117 -32.17 7.27 -17.79
CA LEU A 117 -31.88 7.43 -19.22
C LEU A 117 -33.01 8.14 -19.99
N GLY A 118 -34.17 8.36 -19.36
CA GLY A 118 -35.35 8.96 -20.00
C GLY A 118 -36.04 8.05 -21.01
N LEU A 119 -35.91 6.74 -20.86
CA LEU A 119 -36.48 5.72 -21.76
C LEU A 119 -37.64 4.97 -21.09
N LYS A 120 -38.54 4.40 -21.89
CA LYS A 120 -39.61 3.52 -21.40
C LYS A 120 -39.16 2.05 -21.45
N LYS A 121 -39.77 1.20 -20.61
CA LYS A 121 -39.53 -0.26 -20.64
C LYS A 121 -39.94 -0.81 -22.02
N GLY A 122 -39.08 -1.64 -22.62
CA GLY A 122 -39.29 -2.22 -23.96
C GLY A 122 -38.57 -1.52 -25.12
N CYS A 123 -37.66 -0.58 -24.85
CA CYS A 123 -36.77 -0.02 -25.88
C CYS A 123 -35.81 -1.05 -26.47
N SER A 124 -35.28 -0.79 -27.67
CA SER A 124 -34.25 -1.63 -28.28
C SER A 124 -32.87 -1.41 -27.65
N LYS A 125 -31.97 -2.39 -27.76
CA LYS A 125 -30.59 -2.28 -27.22
C LYS A 125 -29.85 -1.08 -27.81
N GLU A 126 -30.11 -0.74 -29.07
CA GLU A 126 -29.49 0.36 -29.78
C GLU A 126 -29.97 1.73 -29.28
N GLU A 127 -31.26 1.84 -28.92
CA GLU A 127 -31.83 3.05 -28.32
C GLU A 127 -31.21 3.36 -26.95
N VAL A 128 -31.02 2.32 -26.12
CA VAL A 128 -30.38 2.45 -24.80
C VAL A 128 -28.94 2.97 -24.93
N LEU A 129 -28.16 2.40 -25.86
CA LEU A 129 -26.79 2.84 -26.11
C LEU A 129 -26.72 4.27 -26.65
N THR A 130 -27.65 4.65 -27.52
CA THR A 130 -27.72 6.00 -28.10
C THR A 130 -28.09 7.04 -27.04
N ALA A 131 -29.07 6.75 -26.19
CA ALA A 131 -29.46 7.60 -25.06
C ALA A 131 -28.32 7.77 -24.06
N SER A 132 -27.64 6.67 -23.69
CA SER A 132 -26.46 6.71 -22.81
C SER A 132 -25.35 7.57 -23.38
N LYS A 133 -24.99 7.41 -24.67
CA LYS A 133 -23.96 8.23 -25.33
C LYS A 133 -24.32 9.71 -25.32
N LYS A 134 -25.57 10.05 -25.64
CA LYS A 134 -26.06 11.44 -25.65
C LYS A 134 -26.00 12.07 -24.26
N LEU A 135 -26.33 11.30 -23.23
CA LEU A 135 -26.30 11.76 -21.85
C LEU A 135 -24.87 11.88 -21.32
N GLN A 136 -23.99 10.94 -21.68
CA GLN A 136 -22.56 10.95 -21.36
C GLN A 136 -21.82 12.14 -21.99
N GLN A 137 -22.17 12.52 -23.22
CA GLN A 137 -21.62 13.71 -23.88
C GLN A 137 -22.00 15.00 -23.13
N LYS A 138 -23.25 15.11 -22.66
CA LYS A 138 -23.73 16.28 -21.91
C LYS A 138 -23.05 16.46 -20.54
N ILE A 139 -22.68 15.36 -19.90
CA ILE A 139 -21.98 15.37 -18.60
C ILE A 139 -20.46 15.31 -18.75
N HIS A 140 -19.91 15.38 -19.96
CA HIS A 140 -18.47 15.28 -20.12
C HIS A 140 -17.76 16.48 -19.43
N PRO A 141 -16.71 16.26 -18.62
CA PRO A 141 -16.02 17.33 -17.89
C PRO A 141 -15.42 18.41 -18.81
N ASP A 142 -15.20 18.06 -20.07
CA ASP A 142 -14.70 18.99 -21.09
C ASP A 142 -15.76 20.02 -21.54
N MET A 143 -17.04 19.65 -21.45
CA MET A 143 -18.17 20.55 -21.73
C MET A 143 -18.68 21.28 -20.48
N ASN A 144 -18.46 20.72 -19.28
CA ASN A 144 -18.98 21.27 -18.04
C ASN A 144 -17.87 21.31 -16.97
N ARG A 145 -17.10 22.40 -16.96
CA ARG A 145 -15.88 22.55 -16.13
C ARG A 145 -16.16 22.76 -14.64
N ASP A 146 -17.39 23.12 -14.28
CA ASP A 146 -17.75 23.62 -12.93
C ASP A 146 -18.44 22.59 -12.02
N VAL A 147 -18.81 21.41 -12.54
CA VAL A 147 -19.59 20.41 -11.79
C VAL A 147 -18.84 19.07 -11.72
N LYS A 148 -18.90 18.39 -10.57
CA LYS A 148 -18.37 17.02 -10.38
C LYS A 148 -19.16 16.01 -11.22
N THR A 149 -18.85 15.93 -12.51
CA THR A 149 -19.54 15.08 -13.48
C THR A 149 -19.13 13.60 -13.44
N GLU A 150 -18.07 13.28 -12.71
CA GLU A 150 -17.57 11.90 -12.55
C GLU A 150 -18.63 10.96 -11.95
N ARG A 151 -19.31 11.39 -10.88
CA ARG A 151 -20.37 10.58 -10.25
C ARG A 151 -21.59 10.40 -11.13
N LEU A 152 -21.97 11.44 -11.89
CA LEU A 152 -23.07 11.34 -12.84
C LEU A 152 -22.72 10.36 -13.96
N SER A 153 -21.48 10.40 -14.45
CA SER A 153 -20.99 9.45 -15.46
C SER A 153 -20.99 8.02 -14.97
N GLN A 154 -20.58 7.79 -13.72
CA GLN A 154 -20.63 6.47 -13.09
C GLN A 154 -22.06 5.93 -13.00
N LEU A 155 -23.01 6.76 -12.57
CA LEU A 155 -24.42 6.36 -12.43
C LEU A 155 -25.06 5.99 -13.78
N VAL A 156 -24.70 6.70 -14.84
CA VAL A 156 -25.20 6.47 -16.20
C VAL A 156 -24.67 5.16 -16.79
N ASN A 157 -23.39 4.87 -16.54
CA ASN A 157 -22.80 3.58 -16.92
C ASN A 157 -23.43 2.42 -16.14
N GLU A 158 -23.63 2.57 -14.84
CA GLU A 158 -24.27 1.55 -14.00
C GLU A 158 -25.72 1.27 -14.44
N ALA A 159 -26.49 2.31 -14.74
CA ALA A 159 -27.85 2.18 -15.28
C ALA A 159 -27.87 1.44 -16.63
N THR A 160 -26.95 1.78 -17.53
CA THR A 160 -26.83 1.16 -18.86
C THR A 160 -26.45 -0.31 -18.75
N GLU A 161 -25.45 -0.64 -17.92
CA GLU A 161 -25.03 -2.02 -17.69
C GLU A 161 -26.17 -2.86 -17.09
N LYS A 162 -26.94 -2.28 -16.16
CA LYS A 162 -28.06 -2.96 -15.53
C LYS A 162 -29.20 -3.28 -16.50
N ILE A 163 -29.55 -2.35 -17.40
CA ILE A 163 -30.57 -2.58 -18.43
C ILE A 163 -30.09 -3.64 -19.42
N ILE A 164 -28.84 -3.54 -19.90
CA ILE A 164 -28.26 -4.52 -20.84
C ILE A 164 -28.25 -5.93 -20.23
N ARG A 165 -27.88 -6.05 -18.95
CA ARG A 165 -27.81 -7.33 -18.26
C ARG A 165 -29.17 -7.93 -17.89
N SER A 166 -30.21 -7.11 -17.74
CA SER A 166 -31.53 -7.57 -17.27
C SER A 166 -32.52 -7.85 -18.41
N ASP A 167 -32.55 -6.99 -19.44
CA ASP A 167 -33.56 -7.05 -20.51
C ASP A 167 -33.06 -7.71 -21.82
N PHE A 168 -31.74 -7.83 -22.01
CA PHE A 168 -31.13 -8.35 -23.26
C PHE A 168 -30.19 -9.54 -23.06
N ASN A 169 -30.28 -10.22 -21.90
CA ASN A 169 -29.50 -11.40 -21.56
C ASN A 169 -30.39 -12.64 -21.41
#